data_AF-A0A8T2GQD4-F1
#
_entry.id   AF-A0A8T2GQD4-F1
#
_cell.length_a   1.000
_cell.length_b   1.000
_cell.length_c   1.000
_cell.angle_alpha   90.00
_cell.angle_beta   90.00
_cell.angle_gamma   90.00
#
_symmetry.space_group_name_H-M   'P 1'
#
loop_
_entity.id
_entity.type
_entity.pdbx_description
1 polymer ?
#
loop_
_entity_poly.entity_id
_entity_poly.type
_entity_poly.pdbx_seq_one_letter_code
_entity_poly.pdbx_strand_id
1 'polypeptide(L)'
;MSYSHQSMGSGSRNARGYEFGRTYVVRPKGKHQATLVWLHGLGDNGSSSSQLMDSLHLPNIKWICPTAPSRPVTSLGGFTCTAWFDVGEISEDGHDDLEGLDASASHIANLLSSEPADVKVGIGGFSMGAAISLYSATCYALGRYGTGHAYPINLQAVVGLSGWLPGWKYYSSKPPVIQTLFLLLNVTWSFFLFYFN
;
A
#
# COMPACT_ATOMS: atom_id res chain seq x y z
N MET A 1 16.03 22.02 22.82
CA MET A 1 16.22 21.90 21.36
C MET A 1 14.94 21.34 20.78
N SER A 2 14.11 22.19 20.17
CA SER A 2 12.80 21.83 19.62
C SER A 2 12.95 21.36 18.18
N TYR A 3 12.66 20.08 17.91
CA TYR A 3 12.66 19.54 16.55
C TYR A 3 11.40 20.01 15.81
N SER A 4 11.61 20.83 14.79
CA SER A 4 10.58 21.27 13.85
C SER A 4 10.25 20.16 12.86
N HIS A 5 9.08 19.53 12.98
CA HIS A 5 8.49 18.72 11.92
C HIS A 5 8.11 19.64 10.75
N GLN A 6 8.79 19.50 9.61
CA GLN A 6 8.36 20.15 8.37
C GLN A 6 7.11 19.45 7.85
N SER A 7 5.99 20.18 7.87
CA SER A 7 4.72 19.78 7.28
C SER A 7 4.72 20.14 5.80
N MET A 8 4.66 19.13 4.92
CA MET A 8 4.30 19.33 3.52
C MET A 8 2.85 18.88 3.35
N GLY A 9 1.93 19.85 3.33
CA GLY A 9 0.54 19.63 2.99
C GLY A 9 0.32 19.86 1.50
N SER A 10 0.10 18.78 0.75
CA SER A 10 -0.51 18.85 -0.58
C SER A 10 -1.30 17.56 -0.79
N GLY A 11 -2.61 17.62 -0.61
CA GLY A 11 -3.51 16.52 -0.98
C GLY A 11 -3.44 16.31 -2.49
N SER A 12 -2.95 15.15 -2.92
CA SER A 12 -2.95 14.76 -4.33
C SER A 12 -4.36 14.29 -4.70
N ARG A 13 -5.01 14.98 -5.66
CA ARG A 13 -6.33 14.60 -6.18
C ARG A 13 -6.19 13.68 -7.38
N ASN A 14 -6.81 12.51 -7.30
CA ASN A 14 -6.88 11.55 -8.40
C ASN A 14 -8.07 11.91 -9.31
N ALA A 15 -8.16 11.34 -10.52
CA ALA A 15 -9.16 11.66 -11.54
C ALA A 15 -10.65 11.55 -11.10
N ARG A 16 -10.95 10.87 -9.98
CA ARG A 16 -12.30 10.79 -9.37
C ARG A 16 -12.49 11.62 -8.09
N GLY A 17 -11.49 12.40 -7.69
CA GLY A 17 -11.62 13.31 -6.54
C GLY A 17 -11.42 12.66 -5.16
N TYR A 18 -10.82 11.46 -5.08
CA TYR A 18 -10.35 10.94 -3.78
C TYR A 18 -9.33 11.90 -3.19
N GLU A 19 -9.65 12.42 -2.01
CA GLU A 19 -8.76 13.28 -1.24
C GLU A 19 -8.02 12.43 -0.23
N PHE A 20 -6.78 12.07 -0.55
CA PHE A 20 -5.90 11.35 0.36
C PHE A 20 -5.53 12.25 1.54
N GLY A 21 -5.49 11.65 2.73
CA GLY A 21 -5.13 12.34 3.95
C GLY A 21 -3.65 12.71 3.98
N ARG A 22 -3.21 13.26 5.12
CA ARG A 22 -1.83 13.70 5.31
C ARG A 22 -0.84 12.54 5.18
N THR A 23 0.25 12.79 4.47
CA THR A 23 1.41 11.89 4.35
C THR A 23 2.48 12.27 5.38
N TYR A 24 3.05 11.25 6.02
CA TYR A 24 4.13 11.37 6.99
C TYR A 24 5.38 10.70 6.43
N VAL A 25 6.54 11.33 6.60
CA VAL A 25 7.81 10.83 6.06
C VAL A 25 8.80 10.61 7.19
N VAL A 26 9.30 9.39 7.30
CA VAL A 26 10.44 9.06 8.16
C VAL A 26 11.69 9.05 7.29
N ARG A 27 12.61 9.98 7.57
CA ARG A 27 13.86 10.08 6.81
C ARG A 27 14.82 8.94 7.18
N PRO A 28 15.60 8.42 6.22
CA PRO A 28 16.63 7.44 6.53
C PRO A 28 17.67 8.07 7.48
N LYS A 29 18.14 7.28 8.45
CA LYS A 29 19.16 7.69 9.42
C LYS A 29 20.58 7.54 8.85
N GLY A 30 20.77 6.69 7.85
CA GLY A 30 22.01 6.45 7.12
C GLY A 30 21.89 6.84 5.63
N LYS A 31 22.77 6.30 4.78
CA LYS A 31 22.69 6.51 3.33
C LYS A 31 21.33 6.03 2.81
N HIS A 32 20.61 6.90 2.12
CA HIS A 32 19.33 6.55 1.49
C HIS A 32 19.57 5.55 0.36
N GLN A 33 19.10 4.32 0.54
CA GLN A 33 19.24 3.22 -0.43
C GLN A 33 17.90 2.67 -0.89
N ALA A 34 16.87 2.81 -0.06
CA ALA A 34 15.52 2.37 -0.40
C ALA A 34 14.46 3.33 0.14
N THR A 35 13.31 3.34 -0.52
CA THR A 35 12.09 4.01 -0.09
C THR A 35 10.96 3.00 -0.07
N LEU A 36 10.32 2.82 1.08
CA LEU A 36 9.14 1.99 1.20
C LEU A 36 7.92 2.87 1.53
N VAL A 37 6.84 2.69 0.79
CA VAL A 37 5.53 3.21 1.18
C VAL A 37 4.88 2.21 2.12
N TRP A 38 4.53 2.64 3.34
CA TRP A 38 3.85 1.80 4.33
C TRP A 38 2.40 2.21 4.53
N LEU A 39 1.47 1.25 4.38
CA LEU A 39 0.04 1.47 4.39
C LEU A 39 -0.60 0.94 5.67
N HIS A 40 -1.34 1.81 6.35
CA HIS A 40 -2.09 1.49 7.55
C HIS A 40 -3.34 0.63 7.26
N GLY A 41 -3.90 0.02 8.29
CA GLY A 41 -5.17 -0.73 8.21
C GLY A 41 -6.40 0.18 8.19
N LEU A 42 -7.59 -0.40 8.00
CA LEU A 42 -8.86 0.31 8.00
C LEU A 42 -9.06 1.15 9.28
N GLY A 43 -9.43 2.42 9.14
CA GLY A 43 -9.71 3.31 10.27
C GLY A 43 -8.48 3.91 10.96
N ASP A 44 -7.27 3.54 10.57
CA ASP A 44 -6.01 4.07 11.11
C ASP A 44 -5.47 5.23 10.24
N ASN A 45 -4.24 5.69 10.45
CA ASN A 45 -3.65 6.81 9.71
C ASN A 45 -2.13 6.70 9.51
N GLY A 46 -1.58 7.61 8.70
CA GLY A 46 -0.15 7.64 8.41
C GLY A 46 0.74 8.05 9.60
N SER A 47 0.19 8.76 10.61
CA SER A 47 0.98 9.21 11.76
C SER A 47 1.39 8.03 12.64
N SER A 48 0.44 7.18 13.02
CA SER A 48 0.70 5.95 13.80
C SER A 48 1.67 5.02 13.06
N SER A 49 1.46 4.83 11.76
CA SER A 49 2.36 4.07 10.89
C SER A 49 3.78 4.64 10.88
N SER A 50 3.94 5.96 10.77
CA SER A 50 5.28 6.58 10.75
C SER A 50 6.04 6.39 12.06
N GLN A 51 5.35 6.44 13.20
CA GLN A 51 5.96 6.17 14.51
C GLN A 51 6.41 4.71 14.63
N LEU A 52 5.59 3.77 14.17
CA LEU A 52 5.96 2.36 14.11
C LEU A 52 7.18 2.14 13.20
N MET A 53 7.18 2.73 12.00
CA MET A 53 8.28 2.56 11.05
C MET A 53 9.59 3.20 11.54
N ASP A 54 9.54 4.35 12.22
CA ASP A 54 10.75 4.98 12.81
C ASP A 54 11.37 4.14 13.95
N SER A 55 10.55 3.31 14.61
CA SER A 55 11.01 2.35 15.62
C SER A 55 11.76 1.14 15.03
N LEU A 56 11.58 0.86 13.73
CA LEU A 56 12.33 -0.17 13.04
C LEU A 56 13.75 0.35 12.77
N HIS A 57 14.76 -0.29 13.34
CA HIS A 57 16.17 0.11 13.21
C HIS A 57 16.73 -0.20 11.81
N LEU A 58 16.16 0.42 10.77
CA LEU A 58 16.48 0.23 9.35
C LEU A 58 17.05 1.54 8.79
N PRO A 59 18.35 1.82 8.99
CA PRO A 59 18.92 3.15 8.79
C PRO A 59 18.91 3.61 7.33
N ASN A 60 18.92 2.69 6.36
CA ASN A 60 19.03 3.02 4.94
C ASN A 60 17.69 3.19 4.21
N ILE A 61 16.57 3.08 4.94
CA ILE A 61 15.21 3.11 4.39
C ILE A 61 14.53 4.43 4.71
N LYS A 62 13.99 5.09 3.69
CA LYS A 62 13.00 6.14 3.84
C LYS A 62 11.61 5.51 3.91
N TRP A 63 10.79 5.92 4.87
CA TRP A 63 9.40 5.49 4.94
C TRP A 63 8.47 6.62 4.53
N ILE A 64 7.53 6.33 3.64
CA ILE A 64 6.43 7.21 3.28
C ILE A 64 5.16 6.56 3.81
N CYS A 65 4.48 7.21 4.75
CA CYS A 65 3.28 6.72 5.42
C CYS A 65 2.10 7.63 5.05
N PRO A 66 1.43 7.39 3.91
CA PRO A 66 0.24 8.13 3.52
C PRO A 66 -0.96 7.76 4.43
N THR A 67 -1.95 8.64 4.45
CA THR A 67 -3.26 8.36 5.08
C THR A 67 -4.29 8.15 3.98
N ALA A 68 -5.07 7.06 4.07
CA ALA A 68 -6.15 6.77 3.14
C ALA A 68 -7.22 7.89 3.13
N PRO A 69 -8.02 8.01 2.05
CA PRO A 69 -9.16 8.91 2.03
C PRO A 69 -10.17 8.56 3.13
N SER A 70 -10.82 9.57 3.70
CA SER A 70 -12.01 9.35 4.53
C SER A 70 -13.20 9.10 3.64
N ARG A 71 -13.78 7.89 3.70
CA ARG A 71 -14.89 7.47 2.84
C ARG A 71 -15.84 6.53 3.60
N PRO A 72 -17.13 6.46 3.22
CA PRO A 72 -18.04 5.45 3.74
C PRO A 72 -17.57 4.04 3.34
N VAL A 73 -17.73 3.08 4.25
CA VAL A 73 -17.34 1.68 4.05
C VAL A 73 -18.60 0.81 4.12
N THR A 74 -18.93 0.14 3.03
CA THR A 74 -20.17 -0.62 2.86
C THR A 74 -20.32 -1.75 3.89
N SER A 75 -19.27 -2.54 4.10
CA SER A 75 -19.23 -3.61 5.12
C SER A 75 -19.37 -3.12 6.56
N LEU A 76 -19.15 -1.83 6.82
CA LEU A 76 -19.38 -1.19 8.12
C LEU A 76 -20.72 -0.44 8.17
N GLY A 77 -21.69 -0.81 7.33
CA GLY A 77 -22.99 -0.16 7.27
C GLY A 77 -22.92 1.30 6.78
N GLY A 78 -21.92 1.64 5.97
CA GLY A 78 -21.69 3.00 5.48
C GLY A 78 -20.97 3.92 6.47
N PHE A 79 -20.44 3.39 7.58
CA PHE A 79 -19.62 4.18 8.51
C PHE A 79 -18.42 4.80 7.79
N THR A 80 -18.20 6.11 8.01
CA THR A 80 -17.10 6.84 7.39
C THR A 80 -15.83 6.73 8.22
N CYS A 81 -14.79 6.16 7.62
CA CYS A 81 -13.45 6.09 8.20
C CYS A 81 -12.39 6.13 7.09
N THR A 82 -11.12 6.06 7.47
CA THR A 82 -10.01 6.01 6.52
C THR A 82 -9.93 4.64 5.86
N ALA A 83 -10.20 4.57 4.55
CA ALA A 83 -10.23 3.32 3.79
C ALA A 83 -9.60 3.49 2.41
N TRP A 84 -8.73 2.55 2.03
CA TRP A 84 -8.02 2.58 0.74
C TRP A 84 -8.94 2.24 -0.43
N PHE A 85 -9.93 1.38 -0.20
CA PHE A 85 -10.94 0.97 -1.15
C PHE A 85 -12.20 0.60 -0.37
N ASP A 86 -13.36 0.61 -1.03
CA ASP A 86 -14.58 0.12 -0.38
C ASP A 86 -14.58 -1.41 -0.34
N VAL A 87 -15.04 -1.96 0.78
CA VAL A 87 -15.24 -3.39 0.96
C VAL A 87 -16.74 -3.59 1.12
N GLY A 88 -17.36 -4.13 0.06
CA GLY A 88 -18.77 -4.51 0.05
C GLY A 88 -19.08 -5.72 0.93
N GLU A 89 -20.28 -6.27 0.79
CA GLU A 89 -20.61 -7.56 1.40
C GLU A 89 -19.66 -8.64 0.88
N ILE A 90 -19.13 -9.48 1.79
CA ILE A 90 -18.35 -10.67 1.47
C ILE A 90 -19.33 -11.69 0.87
N SER A 91 -19.74 -11.49 -0.38
CA SER A 91 -20.47 -12.46 -1.17
C SER A 91 -19.55 -13.04 -2.23
N GLU A 92 -19.77 -14.30 -2.61
CA GLU A 92 -18.99 -14.96 -3.67
C GLU A 92 -19.12 -14.26 -5.03
N ASP A 93 -20.11 -13.37 -5.19
CA ASP A 93 -20.36 -12.54 -6.37
C ASP A 93 -19.94 -11.07 -6.19
N GLY A 94 -19.36 -10.72 -5.03
CA GLY A 94 -18.97 -9.36 -4.68
C GLY A 94 -18.00 -8.77 -5.70
N HIS A 95 -18.41 -7.67 -6.33
CA HIS A 95 -17.56 -6.89 -7.21
C HIS A 95 -16.52 -6.16 -6.35
N ASP A 96 -15.25 -6.56 -6.46
CA ASP A 96 -14.15 -5.81 -5.84
C ASP A 96 -14.18 -4.35 -6.35
N ASP A 97 -13.96 -3.36 -5.45
CA ASP A 97 -13.81 -1.94 -5.81
C ASP A 97 -12.50 -1.73 -6.59
N LEU A 98 -12.44 -2.26 -7.82
CA LEU A 98 -11.26 -2.21 -8.70
C LEU A 98 -10.80 -0.77 -8.94
N GLU A 99 -11.75 0.15 -9.04
CA GLU A 99 -11.44 1.57 -9.23
C GLU A 99 -10.82 2.19 -7.97
N GLY A 100 -11.30 1.85 -6.78
CA GLY A 100 -10.70 2.25 -5.51
C GLY A 100 -9.31 1.63 -5.30
N LEU A 101 -9.15 0.35 -5.64
CA LEU A 101 -7.87 -0.35 -5.64
C LEU A 101 -6.87 0.33 -6.56
N ASP A 102 -7.26 0.62 -7.81
CA ASP A 102 -6.43 1.32 -8.80
C ASP A 102 -6.11 2.74 -8.37
N ALA A 103 -7.08 3.47 -7.80
CA ALA A 103 -6.86 4.83 -7.31
C ALA A 103 -5.82 4.85 -6.18
N SER A 104 -5.91 3.92 -5.22
CA SER A 104 -4.94 3.78 -4.15
C SER A 104 -3.57 3.37 -4.68
N ALA A 105 -3.50 2.33 -5.51
CA ALA A 105 -2.25 1.87 -6.11
C ALA A 105 -1.58 2.97 -6.96
N SER A 106 -2.35 3.73 -7.72
CA SER A 106 -1.87 4.87 -8.51
C SER A 106 -1.35 6.00 -7.63
N HIS A 107 -2.06 6.33 -6.54
CA HIS A 107 -1.58 7.32 -5.57
C HIS A 107 -0.21 6.91 -5.00
N ILE A 108 -0.06 5.64 -4.63
CA ILE A 108 1.19 5.10 -4.08
C ILE A 108 2.30 5.09 -5.13
N ALA A 109 1.98 4.71 -6.37
CA ALA A 109 2.91 4.78 -7.48
C ALA A 109 3.44 6.20 -7.70
N ASN A 110 2.57 7.22 -7.58
CA ASN A 110 2.96 8.62 -7.69
C ASN A 110 3.86 9.08 -6.53
N LEU A 111 3.71 8.53 -5.32
CA LEU A 111 4.63 8.82 -4.22
C LEU A 111 6.02 8.25 -4.51
N LEU A 112 6.09 7.03 -5.06
CA LEU A 112 7.34 6.34 -5.38
C LEU A 112 8.02 6.88 -6.65
N SER A 113 7.29 7.47 -7.59
CA SER A 113 7.86 8.01 -8.83
C SER A 113 8.77 9.22 -8.63
N SER A 114 8.71 9.83 -7.44
CA SER A 114 9.58 10.95 -7.07
C SER A 114 10.97 10.53 -6.59
N GLU A 115 11.22 9.23 -6.45
CA GLU A 115 12.51 8.70 -5.98
C GLU A 115 13.59 8.70 -7.08
N PRO A 116 14.87 8.93 -6.71
CA PRO A 116 15.99 8.75 -7.63
C PRO A 116 16.08 7.32 -8.18
N ALA A 117 16.60 7.17 -9.40
CA ALA A 117 16.70 5.88 -10.08
C ALA A 117 17.61 4.85 -9.37
N ASP A 118 18.56 5.30 -8.55
CA ASP A 118 19.46 4.45 -7.76
C ASP A 118 18.86 4.03 -6.40
N VAL A 119 17.70 4.57 -6.03
CA VAL A 119 16.95 4.21 -4.83
C VAL A 119 15.96 3.09 -5.15
N LYS A 120 16.05 1.98 -4.40
CA LYS A 120 15.08 0.89 -4.51
C LYS A 120 13.74 1.30 -3.92
N VAL A 121 12.65 1.01 -4.59
CA VAL A 121 11.29 1.29 -4.15
C VAL A 121 10.52 0.03 -3.79
N GLY A 122 9.73 0.13 -2.73
CA GLY A 122 8.87 -0.95 -2.28
C GLY A 122 7.58 -0.45 -1.64
N ILE A 123 6.68 -1.39 -1.39
CA ILE A 123 5.38 -1.14 -0.78
C ILE A 123 5.15 -2.16 0.33
N GLY A 124 4.53 -1.74 1.42
CA GLY A 124 4.15 -2.63 2.49
C GLY A 124 2.90 -2.16 3.22
N GLY A 125 2.28 -3.02 4.00
CA GLY A 125 1.18 -2.60 4.84
C GLY A 125 0.64 -3.67 5.77
N PHE A 126 -0.36 -3.26 6.56
CA PHE A 126 -1.09 -4.10 7.50
C PHE A 126 -2.59 -4.13 7.16
N SER A 127 -3.23 -5.29 7.29
CA SER A 127 -4.68 -5.48 7.08
C SER A 127 -5.11 -4.96 5.69
N MET A 128 -6.03 -3.99 5.61
CA MET A 128 -6.41 -3.36 4.33
C MET A 128 -5.23 -2.74 3.57
N GLY A 129 -4.23 -2.20 4.28
CA GLY A 129 -2.99 -1.73 3.67
C GLY A 129 -2.15 -2.85 3.08
N ALA A 130 -2.15 -4.04 3.72
CA ALA A 130 -1.53 -5.22 3.12
C ALA A 130 -2.26 -5.62 1.84
N ALA A 131 -3.59 -5.54 1.79
CA ALA A 131 -4.35 -5.84 0.57
C ALA A 131 -3.96 -4.95 -0.63
N ILE A 132 -3.78 -3.65 -0.41
CA ILE A 132 -3.24 -2.75 -1.44
C ILE A 132 -1.80 -3.10 -1.80
N SER A 133 -0.96 -3.41 -0.82
CA SER A 133 0.42 -3.83 -1.09
C SER A 133 0.49 -5.04 -2.03
N LEU A 134 -0.37 -6.02 -1.81
CA LEU A 134 -0.45 -7.22 -2.65
C LEU A 134 -1.06 -6.92 -4.02
N TYR A 135 -2.06 -6.05 -4.07
CA TYR A 135 -2.66 -5.59 -5.32
C TYR A 135 -1.66 -4.84 -6.21
N SER A 136 -0.85 -3.95 -5.63
CA SER A 136 0.23 -3.27 -6.36
C SER A 136 1.26 -4.27 -6.90
N ALA A 137 1.53 -5.35 -6.16
CA ALA A 137 2.43 -6.41 -6.60
C ALA A 137 1.87 -7.18 -7.82
N THR A 138 0.57 -7.49 -7.82
CA THR A 138 -0.07 -8.12 -8.99
C THR A 138 -0.12 -7.18 -10.17
N CYS A 139 -0.39 -5.88 -9.95
CA CYS A 139 -0.36 -4.88 -11.02
C CYS A 139 1.03 -4.78 -11.66
N TYR A 140 2.09 -4.77 -10.84
CA TYR A 140 3.46 -4.82 -11.31
C TYR A 140 3.75 -6.08 -12.13
N ALA A 141 3.40 -7.26 -11.60
CA ALA A 141 3.63 -8.54 -12.27
C ALA A 141 2.88 -8.66 -13.62
N LEU A 142 1.71 -8.03 -13.73
CA LEU A 142 0.92 -7.98 -14.95
C LEU A 142 1.28 -6.82 -15.88
N GLY A 143 2.11 -5.88 -15.42
CA GLY A 143 2.45 -4.64 -16.11
C GLY A 143 1.30 -3.63 -16.21
N ARG A 144 0.16 -3.86 -15.54
CA ARG A 144 -1.04 -3.03 -15.63
C ARG A 144 -1.91 -3.09 -14.38
N TYR A 145 -2.63 -2.01 -14.13
CA TYR A 145 -3.73 -1.89 -13.19
C TYR A 145 -4.94 -2.76 -13.59
N GLY A 146 -5.90 -2.92 -12.68
CA GLY A 146 -7.13 -3.69 -12.92
C GLY A 146 -7.97 -3.13 -14.06
N THR A 147 -8.03 -1.80 -14.17
CA THR A 147 -8.67 -1.06 -15.28
C THR A 147 -7.90 -1.08 -16.60
N GLY A 148 -6.70 -1.68 -16.62
CA GLY A 148 -5.93 -1.92 -17.84
C GLY A 148 -4.85 -0.88 -18.15
N HIS A 149 -4.77 0.24 -17.43
CA HIS A 149 -3.68 1.20 -17.56
C HIS A 149 -2.33 0.60 -17.15
N ALA A 150 -1.21 1.03 -17.76
CA ALA A 150 0.12 0.51 -17.43
C ALA A 150 0.53 0.83 -15.98
N TYR A 151 1.13 -0.13 -15.29
CA TYR A 151 1.68 0.07 -13.94
C TYR A 151 3.10 0.64 -14.05
N PRO A 152 3.38 1.88 -13.57
CA PRO A 152 4.59 2.60 -13.96
C PRO A 152 5.80 2.31 -13.06
N ILE A 153 5.61 1.66 -11.90
CA ILE A 153 6.65 1.48 -10.90
C ILE A 153 7.25 0.08 -11.00
N ASN A 154 8.57 0.03 -11.08
CA ASN A 154 9.34 -1.18 -10.86
C ASN A 154 9.45 -1.41 -9.34
N LEU A 155 8.73 -2.39 -8.79
CA LEU A 155 8.76 -2.70 -7.36
C LEU A 155 9.86 -3.72 -7.04
N GLN A 156 10.72 -3.42 -6.07
CA GLN A 156 11.76 -4.36 -5.60
C GLN A 156 11.39 -5.11 -4.32
N ALA A 157 10.39 -4.63 -3.57
CA ALA A 157 9.96 -5.28 -2.33
C ALA A 157 8.47 -5.05 -2.07
N VAL A 158 7.80 -6.10 -1.58
CA VAL A 158 6.38 -6.09 -1.19
C VAL A 158 6.19 -6.80 0.14
N VAL A 159 5.54 -6.15 1.10
CA VAL A 159 5.29 -6.70 2.45
C VAL A 159 3.80 -6.66 2.79
N GLY A 160 3.18 -7.82 3.02
CA GLY A 160 1.79 -7.91 3.47
C GLY A 160 1.66 -8.55 4.84
N LEU A 161 1.19 -7.78 5.84
CA LEU A 161 0.93 -8.28 7.19
C LEU A 161 -0.57 -8.44 7.45
N SER A 162 -1.04 -9.66 7.72
CA SER A 162 -2.45 -9.94 8.06
C SER A 162 -3.47 -9.40 7.05
N GLY A 163 -3.14 -9.46 5.76
CA GLY A 163 -3.99 -9.00 4.66
C GLY A 163 -4.58 -10.13 3.83
N TRP A 164 -5.15 -9.77 2.69
CA TRP A 164 -5.65 -10.67 1.66
C TRP A 164 -5.29 -10.13 0.27
N LEU A 165 -5.33 -10.96 -0.76
CA LEU A 165 -5.16 -10.50 -2.15
C LEU A 165 -6.55 -10.17 -2.74
N PRO A 166 -6.89 -8.88 -2.94
CA PRO A 166 -8.14 -8.51 -3.62
C PRO A 166 -8.05 -8.84 -5.11
N GLY A 167 -9.19 -9.06 -5.77
CA GLY A 167 -9.23 -9.32 -7.21
C GLY A 167 -8.67 -10.67 -7.64
N TRP A 168 -8.37 -11.59 -6.73
CA TRP A 168 -7.71 -12.87 -7.05
C TRP A 168 -8.44 -13.68 -8.15
N LYS A 169 -9.77 -13.56 -8.22
CA LYS A 169 -10.61 -14.21 -9.24
C LYS A 169 -10.32 -13.75 -10.67
N TYR A 170 -9.90 -12.49 -10.85
CA TYR A 170 -9.53 -11.96 -12.17
C TYR A 170 -8.20 -12.52 -12.69
N TYR A 171 -7.41 -13.16 -11.81
CA TYR A 171 -6.06 -13.66 -12.12
C TYR A 171 -6.00 -15.20 -12.26
N SER A 172 -7.09 -15.92 -11.99
CA SER A 172 -7.15 -17.39 -11.97
C SER A 172 -6.91 -18.09 -13.31
N SER A 173 -6.91 -17.38 -14.44
CA SER A 173 -6.64 -17.98 -15.76
C SER A 173 -5.14 -18.12 -16.07
N LYS A 174 -4.27 -17.35 -15.40
CA LYS A 174 -2.80 -17.45 -15.45
C LYS A 174 -2.21 -16.90 -14.14
N PRO A 175 -1.84 -17.73 -13.16
CA PRO A 175 -1.14 -17.21 -11.99
C PRO A 175 0.16 -16.56 -12.48
N PRO A 176 0.40 -15.25 -12.23
CA PRO A 176 1.71 -14.68 -12.50
C PRO A 176 2.74 -15.48 -11.69
N VAL A 177 3.90 -15.75 -12.28
CA VAL A 177 5.02 -16.42 -11.60
C VAL A 177 5.58 -15.47 -10.55
N ILE A 178 4.84 -15.32 -9.47
CA ILE A 178 5.27 -14.70 -8.23
C ILE A 178 5.71 -15.89 -7.38
N GLN A 179 7.02 -16.04 -7.16
CA GLN A 179 7.53 -17.01 -6.18
C GLN A 179 6.97 -16.62 -4.81
N THR A 180 5.87 -17.27 -4.45
CA THR A 180 5.15 -17.06 -3.21
C THR A 180 5.91 -17.82 -2.13
N LEU A 181 6.68 -17.12 -1.29
CA LEU A 181 7.24 -17.73 -0.09
C LEU A 181 6.22 -17.59 1.04
N PHE A 182 5.48 -18.67 1.32
CA PHE A 182 4.67 -18.78 2.52
C PHE A 182 5.58 -18.92 3.74
N LEU A 183 5.82 -17.82 4.47
CA LEU A 183 6.43 -17.88 5.79
C LEU A 183 5.32 -18.11 6.82
N LEU A 184 4.94 -19.38 7.00
CA LEU A 184 4.16 -19.84 8.15
C LEU A 184 5.08 -19.88 9.37
N LEU A 185 5.20 -18.76 10.08
CA LEU A 185 5.68 -18.79 11.46
C LEU A 185 4.49 -19.07 12.37
N ASN A 186 4.61 -20.14 13.16
CA ASN A 186 3.62 -20.65 14.12
C ASN A 186 3.32 -19.67 15.27
N VAL A 187 2.73 -18.52 14.96
CA VAL A 187 1.97 -17.70 15.91
C VAL A 187 0.82 -17.11 15.12
N THR A 188 -0.38 -17.67 15.31
CA THR A 188 -1.70 -17.29 14.77
C THR A 188 -1.84 -15.89 14.15
N TRP A 189 -1.24 -15.61 12.98
CA TRP A 189 -1.57 -14.52 12.02
C TRP A 189 -0.75 -14.76 10.75
N SER A 190 -1.41 -14.87 9.58
CA SER A 190 -0.72 -15.16 8.30
C SER A 190 0.11 -13.98 7.81
N PHE A 191 1.38 -14.23 7.49
CA PHE A 191 2.32 -13.29 6.84
C PHE A 191 2.45 -13.63 5.34
N PHE A 192 2.43 -12.61 4.48
CA PHE A 192 2.74 -12.76 3.06
C PHE A 192 3.95 -11.88 2.71
N LEU A 193 5.05 -12.49 2.27
CA LEU A 193 6.24 -11.79 1.79
C LEU A 193 6.49 -12.16 0.33
N PHE A 194 6.61 -11.16 -0.54
CA PHE A 194 6.83 -11.36 -1.98
C PHE A 194 8.16 -10.71 -2.40
N TYR A 195 9.01 -11.50 -3.05
CA TYR A 195 10.28 -11.04 -3.66
C TYR A 195 10.15 -11.08 -5.18
N PHE A 196 10.64 -10.02 -5.83
CA PHE A 196 10.82 -9.96 -7.28
C PHE A 196 12.32 -9.97 -7.58
N ASN A 197 12.75 -10.82 -8.50
CA ASN A 197 14.16 -11.03 -8.88
C ASN A 197 14.55 -10.07 -10.02
#